data_AF-X0XAE0-F1
#
_entry.id   AF-X0XAE0-F1
#
_cell.length_a   1.000
_cell.length_b   1.000
_cell.length_c   1.000
_cell.angle_alpha   90.00
_cell.angle_beta   90.00
_cell.angle_gamma   90.00
#
_symmetry.space_group_name_H-M   'P 1'
#
loop_
_entity.id
_entity.type
_entity.pdbx_description
1 polymer ?
#
loop_
_entity_poly.entity_id
_entity_poly.type
_entity_poly.pdbx_seq_one_letter_code
_entity_poly.pdbx_strand_id
1 'polypeptide(L)'
;RPVLGFLVLGVLCAPGFVRLAGLAGTEPSRQVGVELTLLSLNSFMYTIGLTARWFRYLVLGLMALGLTASLYARLWRPALFAVLWLTVPVLILATIPSPRPFEERYLIFLPPVALLLAGLGVTTVAALLGRLGCRWGAPDVRRLALITLAAGLALVLAGPLRQQYALAQAADRIDQAVRIVERHAGPGDLIIISPRFFVQPLVVEGAEVIYLTEHLTQSEFEEMLDGYGRTWVLYTSFLPPVELQEPLDRWLP
;
A
#
# COMPACT_ATOMS: atom_id res chain seq x y z
N ARG A 1 -30.03 10.88 -13.63
CA ARG A 1 -29.38 10.60 -14.94
C ARG A 1 -27.92 10.22 -14.68
N PRO A 2 -27.49 8.97 -14.92
CA PRO A 2 -26.14 8.50 -14.55
C PRO A 2 -25.01 9.25 -15.27
N VAL A 3 -25.24 9.66 -16.52
CA VAL A 3 -24.31 10.49 -17.30
C VAL A 3 -23.95 11.80 -16.57
N LEU A 4 -24.92 12.41 -15.90
CA LEU A 4 -24.74 13.64 -15.14
C LEU A 4 -23.83 13.41 -13.91
N GLY A 5 -23.90 12.23 -13.29
CA GLY A 5 -23.01 11.83 -12.20
C GLY A 5 -21.55 11.69 -12.65
N PHE A 6 -21.30 11.06 -13.80
CA PHE A 6 -19.95 10.98 -14.38
C PHE A 6 -19.42 12.35 -14.83
N LEU A 7 -20.29 13.22 -15.36
CA LEU A 7 -19.92 14.59 -15.75
C LEU A 7 -19.54 15.43 -14.53
N VAL A 8 -20.36 15.40 -13.47
CA VAL A 8 -20.06 16.08 -12.20
C VAL A 8 -18.78 15.54 -11.58
N LEU A 9 -18.59 14.21 -11.60
CA LEU A 9 -17.36 13.60 -11.13
C LEU A 9 -16.15 14.06 -11.95
N GLY A 10 -16.23 14.04 -13.27
CA GLY A 10 -15.15 14.51 -14.15
C GLY A 10 -14.78 15.96 -13.87
N VAL A 11 -15.76 16.84 -13.65
CA VAL A 11 -15.56 18.24 -13.30
C VAL A 11 -14.95 18.39 -11.89
N LEU A 12 -15.39 17.61 -10.91
CA LEU A 12 -14.83 17.64 -9.55
C LEU A 12 -13.41 17.05 -9.48
N CYS A 13 -13.11 16.06 -10.33
CA CYS A 13 -11.80 15.42 -10.40
C CYS A 13 -10.79 16.24 -11.23
N ALA A 14 -11.26 17.04 -12.20
CA ALA A 14 -10.40 17.76 -13.13
C ALA A 14 -9.32 18.63 -12.46
N PRO A 15 -9.62 19.42 -11.40
CA PRO A 15 -8.59 20.22 -10.72
C PRO A 15 -7.51 19.34 -10.09
N GLY A 16 -7.87 18.20 -9.50
CA GLY A 16 -6.93 17.23 -8.94
C GLY A 16 -6.03 16.60 -10.02
N PHE A 17 -6.61 16.20 -11.14
CA PHE A 17 -5.85 15.65 -12.28
C PHE A 17 -4.93 16.69 -12.94
N VAL A 18 -5.38 17.93 -13.09
CA VAL A 18 -4.55 19.04 -13.62
C VAL A 18 -3.39 19.32 -12.67
N ARG A 19 -3.62 19.30 -11.36
CA ARG A 19 -2.56 19.46 -10.35
C ARG A 19 -1.56 18.30 -10.38
N LEU A 20 -2.04 17.06 -10.51
CA LEU A 20 -1.20 15.86 -10.67
C LEU A 20 -0.36 15.89 -11.96
N ALA A 21 -0.94 16.35 -13.07
CA ALA A 21 -0.24 16.44 -14.35
C ALA A 21 0.76 17.62 -14.40
N GLY A 22 0.44 18.75 -13.76
CA GLY A 22 1.31 19.92 -13.69
C GLY A 22 2.58 19.71 -12.84
N LEU A 23 2.51 18.81 -11.85
CA LEU A 23 3.68 18.45 -11.01
C LEU A 23 4.70 17.58 -11.75
N ALA A 24 4.38 17.03 -12.92
CA ALA A 24 5.30 16.17 -13.68
C ALA A 24 6.41 16.95 -14.42
N GLY A 25 6.45 18.29 -14.36
CA GLY A 25 7.34 19.10 -15.21
C GLY A 25 7.94 20.39 -14.63
N THR A 26 7.79 20.70 -13.34
CA THR A 26 8.29 21.96 -12.76
C THR A 26 9.24 21.75 -11.59
N GLU A 27 10.37 22.46 -11.62
CA GLU A 27 11.44 22.44 -10.62
C GLU A 27 10.98 22.72 -9.17
N PRO A 28 11.71 22.19 -8.16
CA PRO A 28 11.21 22.07 -6.80
C PRO A 28 11.39 23.38 -6.01
N SER A 29 10.42 24.29 -6.07
CA SER A 29 10.34 25.43 -5.15
C SER A 29 9.45 25.12 -3.93
N ARG A 30 10.08 24.57 -2.88
CA ARG A 30 9.90 24.87 -1.44
C ARG A 30 8.51 24.97 -0.80
N GLN A 31 7.50 24.28 -1.30
CA GLN A 31 6.38 23.81 -0.47
C GLN A 31 6.10 22.37 -0.85
N VAL A 32 6.40 21.45 0.07
CA VAL A 32 6.15 20.03 -0.15
C VAL A 32 4.65 19.79 -0.13
N GLY A 33 4.04 19.92 -1.30
CA GLY A 33 2.73 19.34 -1.57
C GLY A 33 2.88 17.82 -1.58
N VAL A 34 1.86 17.13 -1.08
CA VAL A 34 1.76 15.67 -1.09
C VAL A 34 1.95 15.18 -2.53
N GLU A 35 3.16 14.73 -2.83
CA GLU A 35 3.51 14.20 -4.13
C GLU A 35 2.96 12.77 -4.21
N LEU A 36 1.70 12.67 -4.63
CA LEU A 36 1.09 11.44 -5.13
C LEU A 36 1.75 11.11 -6.48
N THR A 37 3.05 10.86 -6.44
CA THR A 37 3.88 10.59 -7.60
C THR A 37 3.58 9.19 -8.12
N LEU A 38 3.80 9.00 -9.42
CA LEU A 38 3.83 7.65 -10.04
C LEU A 38 4.73 6.68 -9.26
N LEU A 39 5.73 7.22 -8.54
CA LEU A 39 6.61 6.49 -7.64
C LEU A 39 5.88 5.93 -6.41
N SER A 40 5.06 6.73 -5.72
CA SER A 40 4.22 6.28 -4.59
C SER A 40 3.25 5.18 -5.02
N LEU A 41 2.63 5.33 -6.19
CA LEU A 41 1.69 4.34 -6.72
C LEU A 41 2.42 3.05 -7.16
N ASN A 42 3.63 3.18 -7.70
CA ASN A 42 4.51 2.05 -7.99
C ASN A 42 5.01 1.33 -6.72
N SER A 43 5.31 2.07 -5.65
CA SER A 43 5.68 1.52 -4.33
C SER A 43 4.51 0.75 -3.75
N PHE A 44 3.32 1.35 -3.71
CA PHE A 44 2.12 0.67 -3.24
C PHE A 44 1.80 -0.60 -4.03
N MET A 45 1.89 -0.54 -5.36
CA MET A 45 1.75 -1.72 -6.22
C MET A 45 2.83 -2.77 -5.90
N TYR A 46 4.05 -2.35 -5.60
CA TYR A 46 5.12 -3.25 -5.18
C TYR A 46 4.81 -3.90 -3.81
N THR A 47 4.30 -3.14 -2.84
CA THR A 47 3.95 -3.63 -1.50
C THR A 47 2.77 -4.61 -1.51
N ILE A 48 1.78 -4.40 -2.37
CA ILE A 48 0.69 -5.38 -2.55
C ILE A 48 1.20 -6.62 -3.33
N GLY A 49 2.48 -6.68 -3.67
CA GLY A 49 3.14 -7.80 -4.34
C GLY A 49 2.86 -7.86 -5.85
N LEU A 50 2.30 -6.80 -6.44
CA LEU A 50 2.32 -6.59 -7.89
C LEU A 50 3.72 -6.12 -8.31
N THR A 51 4.75 -6.94 -8.09
CA THR A 51 6.14 -6.57 -8.38
C THR A 51 6.45 -6.66 -9.88
N ALA A 52 5.86 -7.64 -10.57
CA ALA A 52 6.08 -7.85 -11.99
C ALA A 52 5.27 -6.86 -12.86
N ARG A 53 5.96 -6.15 -13.77
CA ARG A 53 5.34 -5.17 -14.70
C ARG A 53 4.20 -5.76 -15.51
N TRP A 54 4.37 -6.98 -16.04
CA TRP A 54 3.33 -7.66 -16.83
C TRP A 54 2.08 -7.94 -15.99
N PHE A 55 2.25 -8.28 -14.70
CA PHE A 55 1.14 -8.58 -13.81
C PHE A 55 0.33 -7.32 -13.46
N ARG A 56 1.02 -6.18 -13.28
CA ARG A 56 0.37 -4.86 -13.15
C ARG A 56 -0.55 -4.56 -14.34
N TYR A 57 -0.04 -4.73 -15.56
CA TYR A 57 -0.82 -4.49 -16.78
C TYR A 57 -1.99 -5.47 -16.93
N LEU A 58 -1.81 -6.73 -16.52
CA LEU A 58 -2.88 -7.72 -16.53
C LEU A 58 -4.02 -7.34 -15.58
N VAL A 59 -3.71 -6.98 -14.33
CA VAL A 59 -4.73 -6.57 -13.35
C VAL A 59 -5.41 -5.27 -13.78
N LEU A 60 -4.65 -4.27 -14.22
CA LEU A 60 -5.22 -3.02 -14.76
C LEU A 60 -6.11 -3.27 -15.98
N GLY A 61 -5.68 -4.15 -16.89
CA GLY A 61 -6.45 -4.56 -18.06
C GLY A 61 -7.77 -5.24 -17.67
N LEU A 62 -7.73 -6.16 -16.72
CA LEU A 62 -8.93 -6.82 -16.19
C LEU A 62 -9.87 -5.83 -15.49
N MET A 63 -9.33 -4.89 -14.70
CA MET A 63 -10.13 -3.83 -14.07
C MET A 63 -10.81 -2.94 -15.11
N ALA A 64 -10.09 -2.48 -16.12
CA ALA A 64 -10.61 -1.65 -17.20
C ALA A 64 -11.69 -2.41 -18.00
N LEU A 65 -11.45 -3.69 -18.28
CA LEU A 65 -12.40 -4.55 -18.98
C LEU A 65 -13.67 -4.79 -18.13
N GLY A 66 -13.53 -5.02 -16.82
CA GLY A 66 -14.66 -5.12 -15.90
C GLY A 66 -15.48 -3.83 -15.81
N LEU A 67 -14.81 -2.67 -15.78
CA LEU A 67 -15.47 -1.37 -15.77
C LEU A 67 -16.22 -1.10 -17.07
N THR A 68 -15.57 -1.29 -18.23
CA THR A 68 -16.19 -1.09 -19.55
C THR A 68 -17.36 -2.03 -19.79
N ALA A 69 -17.24 -3.30 -19.38
CA ALA A 69 -18.34 -4.25 -19.45
C ALA A 69 -19.52 -3.85 -18.55
N SER A 70 -19.25 -3.32 -17.36
CA SER A 70 -20.28 -2.79 -16.46
C SER A 70 -21.03 -1.60 -17.08
N LEU A 71 -20.30 -0.67 -17.70
CA LEU A 71 -20.87 0.47 -18.42
C LEU A 71 -21.70 0.00 -19.63
N TYR A 72 -21.19 -0.98 -20.40
CA TYR A 72 -21.88 -1.55 -21.55
C TYR A 72 -23.18 -2.28 -21.15
N ALA A 73 -23.15 -3.03 -20.05
CA ALA A 73 -24.31 -3.70 -19.47
C ALA A 73 -25.31 -2.73 -18.80
N ARG A 74 -25.06 -1.41 -18.86
CA ARG A 74 -25.86 -0.35 -18.23
C ARG A 74 -25.96 -0.50 -16.71
N LEU A 75 -24.99 -1.15 -16.09
CA LEU A 75 -24.84 -1.25 -14.64
C LEU A 75 -24.17 0.01 -14.08
N TRP A 76 -24.80 1.17 -14.33
CA TRP A 76 -24.20 2.47 -14.04
C TRP A 76 -23.97 2.73 -12.56
N ARG A 77 -24.82 2.19 -11.68
CA ARG A 77 -24.72 2.38 -10.23
C ARG A 77 -23.44 1.75 -9.65
N PRO A 78 -23.16 0.45 -9.85
CA PRO A 78 -21.92 -0.14 -9.35
C PRO A 78 -20.68 0.41 -10.04
N ALA A 79 -20.75 0.75 -11.34
CA ALA A 79 -19.63 1.40 -12.03
C ALA A 79 -19.32 2.77 -11.42
N LEU A 80 -20.33 3.62 -11.20
CA LEU A 80 -20.17 4.92 -10.58
C LEU A 80 -19.66 4.80 -9.14
N PHE A 81 -20.16 3.82 -8.37
CA PHE A 81 -19.68 3.55 -7.02
C PHE A 81 -18.20 3.17 -7.00
N ALA A 82 -17.78 2.24 -7.88
CA ALA A 82 -16.38 1.84 -7.98
C ALA A 82 -15.46 3.01 -8.36
N VAL A 83 -15.89 3.84 -9.33
CA VAL A 83 -15.14 5.03 -9.73
C VAL A 83 -15.07 6.03 -8.58
N LEU A 84 -16.20 6.38 -7.94
CA LEU A 84 -16.25 7.28 -6.78
C LEU A 84 -15.34 6.78 -5.65
N TRP A 85 -15.40 5.49 -5.33
CA TRP A 85 -14.61 4.89 -4.26
C TRP A 85 -13.11 4.98 -4.52
N LEU A 86 -12.68 4.89 -5.79
CA LEU A 86 -11.28 5.06 -6.17
C LEU A 86 -10.88 6.54 -6.23
N THR A 87 -11.72 7.40 -6.81
CA THR A 87 -11.34 8.80 -7.08
C THR A 87 -11.49 9.71 -5.87
N VAL A 88 -12.52 9.54 -5.04
CA VAL A 88 -12.81 10.45 -3.92
C VAL A 88 -11.70 10.44 -2.87
N PRO A 89 -11.23 9.28 -2.36
CA PRO A 89 -10.15 9.29 -1.38
C PRO A 89 -8.84 9.81 -1.99
N VAL A 90 -8.54 9.49 -3.25
CA VAL A 90 -7.35 10.02 -3.94
C VAL A 90 -7.40 11.53 -4.08
N LEU A 91 -8.57 12.11 -4.41
CA LEU A 91 -8.76 13.56 -4.44
C LEU A 91 -8.60 14.19 -3.06
N ILE A 92 -9.24 13.62 -2.04
CA ILE A 92 -9.12 14.10 -0.66
C ILE A 92 -7.65 14.12 -0.26
N LEU A 93 -6.94 13.02 -0.49
CA LEU A 93 -5.52 12.89 -0.18
C LEU A 93 -4.63 13.85 -1.00
N ALA A 94 -4.96 14.12 -2.27
CA ALA A 94 -4.25 15.10 -3.09
C ALA A 94 -4.51 16.56 -2.68
N THR A 95 -5.61 16.83 -1.96
CA THR A 95 -5.97 18.18 -1.50
C THR A 95 -5.46 18.52 -0.11
N ILE A 96 -5.29 17.52 0.78
CA ILE A 96 -4.83 17.76 2.15
C ILE A 96 -3.32 18.06 2.15
N PRO A 97 -2.88 19.25 2.58
CA PRO A 97 -1.47 19.52 2.79
C PRO A 97 -1.00 18.71 4.01
N SER A 98 -0.28 17.62 3.77
CA SER A 98 0.35 16.83 4.83
C SER A 98 1.84 17.16 4.90
N PRO A 99 2.37 17.57 6.06
CA PRO A 99 3.81 17.70 6.27
C PRO A 99 4.52 16.35 6.38
N ARG A 100 3.77 15.23 6.39
CA ARG A 100 4.31 13.87 6.50
C ARG A 100 4.30 13.16 5.14
N PRO A 101 5.30 12.30 4.87
CA PRO A 101 5.32 11.45 3.69
C PRO A 101 4.06 10.58 3.62
N PHE A 102 3.57 10.38 2.40
CA PHE A 102 2.35 9.63 2.15
C PHE A 102 2.56 8.15 2.48
N GLU A 103 1.98 7.69 3.59
CA GLU A 103 2.11 6.29 4.01
C GLU A 103 1.15 5.36 3.25
N GLU A 104 1.63 4.17 2.92
CA GLU A 104 0.91 3.17 2.13
C GLU A 104 -0.42 2.72 2.76
N ARG A 105 -0.57 2.88 4.09
CA ARG A 105 -1.82 2.60 4.82
C ARG A 105 -3.00 3.43 4.35
N TYR A 106 -2.77 4.61 3.77
CA TYR A 106 -3.86 5.44 3.25
C TYR A 106 -4.54 4.81 2.04
N LEU A 107 -3.90 3.88 1.34
CA LEU A 107 -4.45 3.22 0.15
C LEU A 107 -5.12 1.88 0.44
N ILE A 108 -5.39 1.53 1.70
CA ILE A 108 -6.04 0.27 2.10
C ILE A 108 -7.42 0.04 1.46
N PHE A 109 -8.07 1.11 0.98
CA PHE A 109 -9.36 1.05 0.31
C PHE A 109 -9.27 0.63 -1.17
N LEU A 110 -8.08 0.67 -1.78
CA LEU A 110 -7.87 0.39 -3.21
C LEU A 110 -7.98 -1.11 -3.57
N PRO A 111 -7.35 -2.05 -2.82
CA PRO A 111 -7.35 -3.46 -3.19
C PRO A 111 -8.74 -4.10 -3.29
N PRO A 112 -9.70 -3.86 -2.37
CA PRO A 112 -11.04 -4.46 -2.48
C PRO A 112 -11.75 -4.09 -3.78
N VAL A 113 -11.69 -2.82 -4.18
CA VAL A 113 -12.35 -2.36 -5.42
C VAL A 113 -11.60 -2.84 -6.66
N ALA A 114 -10.27 -2.85 -6.61
CA ALA A 114 -9.44 -3.40 -7.67
C ALA A 114 -9.76 -4.88 -7.93
N LEU A 115 -9.87 -5.68 -6.87
CA LEU A 115 -10.22 -7.11 -6.96
C LEU A 115 -11.65 -7.32 -7.48
N LEU A 116 -12.62 -6.50 -7.06
CA LEU A 116 -13.99 -6.57 -7.58
C LEU A 116 -14.04 -6.27 -9.09
N LEU A 117 -13.37 -5.21 -9.53
CA LEU A 117 -13.31 -4.84 -10.95
C LEU A 117 -12.55 -5.88 -11.78
N ALA A 118 -11.43 -6.40 -11.27
CA ALA A 118 -10.68 -7.47 -11.91
C ALA A 118 -11.51 -8.76 -12.03
N GLY A 119 -12.26 -9.12 -10.98
CA GLY A 119 -13.20 -10.25 -10.98
C GLY A 119 -14.30 -10.09 -12.03
N LEU A 120 -14.89 -8.89 -12.15
CA LEU A 120 -15.82 -8.56 -13.23
C LEU A 120 -15.16 -8.72 -14.61
N GLY A 121 -13.91 -8.28 -14.76
CA GLY A 121 -13.11 -8.52 -15.97
C GLY A 121 -12.95 -10.01 -16.30
N VAL A 122 -12.65 -10.84 -15.31
CA VAL A 122 -12.54 -12.29 -15.51
C VAL A 122 -13.86 -12.91 -15.96
N THR A 123 -14.98 -12.55 -15.31
CA THR A 123 -16.30 -13.11 -15.68
C THR A 123 -16.73 -12.73 -17.08
N THR A 124 -16.37 -11.55 -17.54
CA THR A 124 -16.72 -11.03 -18.87
C THR A 124 -15.87 -11.67 -19.96
N VAL A 125 -14.58 -11.89 -19.72
CA VAL A 125 -13.72 -12.72 -20.58
C VAL A 125 -14.25 -14.16 -20.67
N ALA A 126 -14.60 -14.77 -19.54
CA ALA A 126 -15.16 -16.13 -19.53
C ALA A 126 -16.50 -16.22 -20.29
N ALA A 127 -17.35 -15.20 -20.17
CA ALA A 127 -18.60 -15.12 -20.93
C ALA A 127 -18.36 -14.98 -22.44
N LEU A 128 -17.37 -14.18 -22.85
CA LEU A 128 -16.98 -14.01 -24.26
C LEU A 128 -16.46 -15.33 -24.85
N LEU A 129 -15.55 -16.01 -24.14
CA LEU A 129 -15.04 -17.33 -24.51
C LEU A 129 -16.16 -18.36 -24.57
N GLY A 130 -17.11 -18.32 -23.64
CA GLY A 130 -18.30 -19.15 -23.67
C GLY A 130 -19.14 -18.96 -24.92
N ARG A 131 -19.37 -17.72 -25.36
CA ARG A 131 -20.13 -17.43 -26.60
C ARG A 131 -19.40 -17.95 -27.84
N LEU A 132 -18.08 -17.81 -27.88
CA LEU A 132 -17.25 -18.36 -28.96
C LEU A 132 -17.27 -19.90 -28.96
N GLY A 133 -17.19 -20.52 -27.78
CA GLY A 133 -17.29 -21.98 -27.62
C GLY A 133 -18.66 -22.54 -28.03
N CYS A 134 -19.75 -21.89 -27.65
CA CYS A 134 -21.10 -22.28 -28.10
C CYS A 134 -21.24 -22.18 -29.63
N ARG A 135 -20.64 -21.18 -30.27
CA ARG A 135 -20.61 -21.06 -31.73
C ARG A 135 -19.89 -22.24 -32.39
N TRP A 136 -18.98 -22.89 -31.68
CA TRP A 136 -18.20 -24.04 -32.14
C TRP A 136 -18.71 -25.38 -31.56
N GLY A 137 -19.91 -25.40 -30.97
CA GLY A 137 -20.54 -26.64 -30.49
C GLY A 137 -20.06 -27.13 -29.12
N ALA A 138 -19.34 -26.30 -28.34
CA ALA A 138 -18.82 -26.66 -27.03
C ALA A 138 -19.50 -25.85 -25.90
N PRO A 139 -20.62 -26.34 -25.32
CA PRO A 139 -21.44 -25.59 -24.38
C PRO A 139 -20.78 -25.35 -23.01
N ASP A 140 -19.83 -26.20 -22.60
CA ASP A 140 -19.17 -26.14 -21.29
C ASP A 140 -17.98 -25.18 -21.21
N VAL A 141 -17.55 -24.61 -22.35
CA VAL A 141 -16.38 -23.73 -22.45
C VAL A 141 -16.48 -22.55 -21.49
N ARG A 142 -17.68 -22.00 -21.27
CA ARG A 142 -17.88 -20.89 -20.32
C ARG A 142 -17.49 -21.26 -18.89
N ARG A 143 -17.92 -22.44 -18.42
CA ARG A 143 -17.67 -22.89 -17.03
C ARG A 143 -16.20 -23.22 -16.84
N LEU A 144 -15.62 -23.95 -17.79
CA LEU A 144 -14.19 -24.26 -17.79
C LEU A 144 -13.33 -22.99 -17.85
N ALA A 145 -13.65 -22.04 -18.73
CA ALA A 145 -12.95 -20.76 -18.81
C ALA A 145 -13.05 -19.97 -17.49
N LEU A 146 -14.22 -19.94 -16.86
CA LEU A 146 -14.39 -19.22 -15.59
C LEU A 146 -13.57 -19.87 -14.46
N ILE A 147 -13.62 -21.20 -14.32
CA ILE A 147 -12.87 -21.94 -13.30
C ILE A 147 -11.36 -21.76 -13.52
N THR A 148 -10.89 -21.92 -14.76
CA THR A 148 -9.47 -21.79 -15.09
C THR A 148 -8.96 -20.37 -14.91
N LEU A 149 -9.70 -19.35 -15.35
CA LEU A 149 -9.31 -17.95 -15.15
C LEU A 149 -9.37 -17.54 -13.68
N ALA A 150 -10.37 -17.99 -12.93
CA ALA A 150 -10.45 -17.72 -11.49
C ALA A 150 -9.33 -18.41 -10.71
N ALA A 151 -9.04 -19.68 -11.01
CA ALA A 151 -7.94 -20.42 -10.41
C ALA A 151 -6.58 -19.78 -10.78
N GLY A 152 -6.40 -19.39 -12.04
CA GLY A 152 -5.23 -18.65 -12.49
C GLY A 152 -5.06 -17.33 -11.74
N LEU A 153 -6.12 -16.54 -11.61
CA LEU A 153 -6.08 -15.29 -10.86
C LEU A 153 -5.74 -15.52 -9.38
N ALA A 154 -6.34 -16.53 -8.75
CA ALA A 154 -6.07 -16.88 -7.36
C ALA A 154 -4.61 -17.31 -7.14
N LEU A 155 -4.07 -18.15 -8.02
CA LEU A 155 -2.66 -18.57 -8.00
C LEU A 155 -1.71 -17.38 -8.13
N VAL A 156 -2.01 -16.46 -9.04
CA VAL A 156 -1.15 -15.29 -9.27
C VAL A 156 -1.25 -14.30 -8.10
N LEU A 157 -2.41 -14.18 -7.44
CA LEU A 157 -2.58 -13.34 -6.24
C LEU A 157 -2.04 -13.97 -4.95
N ALA A 158 -1.88 -15.29 -4.89
CA ALA A 158 -1.41 -16.00 -3.70
C ALA A 158 0.03 -15.63 -3.31
N GLY A 159 0.93 -15.47 -4.28
CA GLY A 159 2.32 -15.03 -4.03
C GLY A 159 2.40 -13.63 -3.40
N PRO A 160 1.79 -12.61 -4.03
CA PRO A 160 1.66 -11.26 -3.49
C PRO A 160 1.07 -11.22 -2.07
N LEU A 161 -0.04 -11.94 -1.84
CA LEU A 161 -0.68 -12.04 -0.53
C LEU A 161 0.25 -12.70 0.49
N ARG A 162 0.98 -13.76 0.12
CA ARG A 162 1.93 -14.43 1.00
C ARG A 162 3.09 -13.51 1.40
N GLN A 163 3.58 -12.68 0.49
CA GLN A 163 4.60 -11.67 0.80
C GLN A 163 4.05 -10.63 1.78
N GLN A 164 2.85 -10.11 1.54
CA GLN A 164 2.22 -9.15 2.43
C GLN A 164 1.98 -9.74 3.83
N TYR A 165 1.51 -10.99 3.93
CA TYR A 165 1.37 -11.70 5.19
C TYR A 165 2.70 -11.96 5.88
N ALA A 166 3.77 -12.26 5.14
CA ALA A 166 5.10 -12.44 5.71
C ALA A 166 5.66 -11.12 6.28
N LEU A 167 5.41 -10.00 5.60
CA LEU A 167 5.78 -8.67 6.09
C LEU A 167 4.96 -8.30 7.34
N ALA A 168 3.65 -8.57 7.34
CA ALA A 168 2.79 -8.35 8.51
C ALA A 168 3.20 -9.22 9.71
N GLN A 169 3.55 -10.50 9.48
CA GLN A 169 4.09 -11.38 10.53
C GLN A 169 5.43 -10.89 11.08
N ALA A 170 6.26 -10.24 10.26
CA ALA A 170 7.49 -9.64 10.74
C ALA A 170 7.23 -8.37 11.58
N ALA A 171 6.13 -7.64 11.34
CA ALA A 171 5.68 -6.58 12.25
C ALA A 171 5.20 -7.15 13.60
N ASP A 172 4.45 -8.26 13.59
CA ASP A 172 4.06 -8.98 14.83
C ASP A 172 5.26 -9.48 15.65
N ARG A 173 6.43 -9.71 15.01
CA ARG A 173 7.67 -10.07 15.74
C ARG A 173 8.22 -8.90 16.57
N ILE A 174 7.96 -7.66 16.20
CA ILE A 174 8.35 -6.50 17.01
C ILE A 174 7.54 -6.49 18.30
N ASP A 175 6.23 -6.73 18.23
CA ASP A 175 5.38 -6.85 19.42
C ASP A 175 5.82 -8.01 20.32
N GLN A 176 6.25 -9.13 19.74
CA GLN A 176 6.83 -10.24 20.50
C GLN A 176 8.17 -9.87 21.13
N ALA A 177 9.06 -9.19 20.41
CA ALA A 177 10.35 -8.72 20.94
C ALA A 177 10.15 -7.71 22.07
N VAL A 178 9.22 -6.76 21.91
CA VAL A 178 8.81 -5.80 22.94
C VAL A 178 8.30 -6.54 24.19
N ARG A 179 7.40 -7.51 24.05
CA ARG A 179 6.91 -8.31 25.18
C ARG A 179 7.99 -9.12 25.88
N ILE A 180 9.00 -9.60 25.14
CA ILE A 180 10.14 -10.30 25.73
C ILE A 180 10.96 -9.31 26.56
N VAL A 181 11.26 -8.13 26.02
CA VAL A 181 11.97 -7.08 26.75
C VAL A 181 11.18 -6.66 27.99
N GLU A 182 9.87 -6.42 27.88
CA GLU A 182 9.02 -6.04 29.02
C GLU A 182 9.01 -7.07 30.14
N ARG A 183 9.05 -8.37 29.81
CA ARG A 183 9.07 -9.44 30.82
C ARG A 183 10.42 -9.68 31.48
N HIS A 184 11.51 -9.34 30.80
CA HIS A 184 12.86 -9.73 31.24
C HIS A 184 13.71 -8.55 31.66
N ALA A 185 13.37 -7.33 31.24
CA ALA A 185 14.03 -6.12 31.69
C ALA A 185 13.78 -5.92 33.18
N GLY A 186 14.84 -5.63 33.91
CA GLY A 186 14.78 -5.43 35.36
C GLY A 186 15.60 -4.21 35.81
N PRO A 187 15.66 -3.98 37.13
CA PRO A 187 16.39 -2.86 37.71
C PRO A 187 17.87 -2.88 37.32
N GLY A 188 18.38 -1.76 36.79
CA GLY A 188 19.78 -1.63 36.35
C GLY A 188 20.03 -2.04 34.89
N ASP A 189 18.99 -2.43 34.15
CA ASP A 189 19.06 -2.59 32.70
C ASP A 189 18.82 -1.26 31.98
N LEU A 190 19.45 -1.10 30.81
CA LEU A 190 19.21 -0.01 29.87
C LEU A 190 18.48 -0.52 28.63
N ILE A 191 17.44 0.18 28.20
CA ILE A 191 16.72 -0.08 26.96
C ILE A 191 16.85 1.14 26.04
N ILE A 192 17.46 0.93 24.88
CA ILE A 192 17.67 1.96 23.86
C ILE A 192 16.69 1.71 22.72
N ILE A 193 15.82 2.68 22.45
CA ILE A 193 14.87 2.65 21.34
C ILE A 193 15.34 3.61 20.24
N SER A 194 15.54 3.07 19.04
CA SER A 194 15.95 3.83 17.85
C SER A 194 14.89 4.88 17.43
N PRO A 195 15.28 6.00 16.78
CA PRO A 195 14.43 7.19 16.59
C PRO A 195 13.19 7.11 15.68
N ARG A 196 12.67 5.93 15.31
CA ARG A 196 11.61 5.86 14.28
C ARG A 196 10.37 5.07 14.66
N PHE A 197 9.26 5.81 14.48
CA PHE A 197 7.82 5.53 14.49
C PHE A 197 7.27 4.40 15.37
N PHE A 198 6.53 4.85 16.40
CA PHE A 198 5.45 4.17 17.12
C PHE A 198 5.79 2.80 17.70
N VAL A 199 6.62 2.79 18.74
CA VAL A 199 6.47 1.78 19.80
C VAL A 199 5.49 2.36 20.81
N GLN A 200 4.48 1.58 21.21
CA GLN A 200 3.73 1.86 22.44
C GLN A 200 4.76 2.07 23.58
N PRO A 201 4.56 3.03 24.49
CA PRO A 201 5.51 3.23 25.58
C PRO A 201 5.72 1.90 26.33
N LEU A 202 6.98 1.46 26.39
CA LEU A 202 7.38 0.23 27.08
C LEU A 202 6.95 0.29 28.54
N VAL A 203 6.30 -0.76 29.02
CA VAL A 203 5.98 -0.92 30.44
C VAL A 203 7.03 -1.84 31.05
N VAL A 204 8.08 -1.26 31.63
CA VAL A 204 9.18 -2.00 32.27
C VAL A 204 9.31 -1.64 33.75
N GLU A 205 9.58 -2.65 34.59
CA GLU A 205 9.78 -2.45 36.02
C GLU A 205 11.24 -2.12 36.33
N GLY A 206 11.54 -0.83 36.49
CA GLY A 206 12.82 -0.34 37.00
C GLY A 206 13.99 -0.30 36.02
N ALA A 207 13.79 -0.70 34.76
CA ALA A 207 14.76 -0.49 33.69
C ALA A 207 14.69 0.95 33.17
N GLU A 208 15.84 1.50 32.77
CA GLU A 208 15.90 2.83 32.16
C GLU A 208 15.61 2.74 30.67
N VAL A 209 14.71 3.58 30.17
CA VAL A 209 14.30 3.58 28.76
C VAL A 209 14.69 4.90 28.12
N ILE A 210 15.57 4.83 27.12
CA ILE A 210 16.05 5.98 26.37
C ILE A 210 15.51 5.91 24.94
N TYR A 211 14.68 6.89 24.59
CA TYR A 211 14.19 7.08 23.24
C TYR A 211 15.15 8.03 22.51
N LEU A 212 15.88 7.49 21.55
CA LEU A 212 16.80 8.29 20.76
C LEU A 212 16.00 9.19 19.82
N THR A 213 16.37 10.46 19.73
CA THR A 213 15.84 11.38 18.71
C THR A 213 16.70 11.40 17.45
N GLU A 214 17.97 11.00 17.57
CA GLU A 214 18.99 11.02 16.51
C GLU A 214 19.85 9.73 16.56
N HIS A 215 20.73 9.55 15.58
CA HIS A 215 21.66 8.43 15.57
C HIS A 215 22.80 8.70 16.56
N LEU A 216 23.02 7.77 17.49
CA LEU A 216 24.18 7.81 18.37
C LEU A 216 25.46 7.57 17.56
N THR A 217 26.49 8.36 17.84
CA THR A 217 27.85 8.03 17.43
C THR A 217 28.33 6.81 18.20
N GLN A 218 29.34 6.12 17.66
CA GLN A 218 29.89 4.93 18.30
C GLN A 218 30.39 5.22 19.73
N SER A 219 31.03 6.37 19.94
CA SER A 219 31.53 6.78 21.25
C SER A 219 30.41 7.05 22.26
N GLU A 220 29.32 7.71 21.84
CA GLU A 220 28.17 7.94 22.72
C GLU A 220 27.48 6.63 23.09
N PHE A 221 27.39 5.70 22.14
CA PHE A 221 26.85 4.38 22.41
C PHE A 221 27.70 3.59 23.41
N GLU A 222 29.04 3.60 23.26
CA GLU A 222 29.97 2.95 24.19
C GLU A 222 29.91 3.56 25.60
N GLU A 223 29.86 4.90 25.71
CA GLU A 223 29.72 5.59 26.99
C GLU A 223 28.39 5.24 27.70
N MET A 224 27.31 5.09 26.93
CA MET A 224 26.03 4.64 27.47
C MET A 224 26.05 3.21 27.99
N LEU A 225 26.93 2.35 27.49
CA LEU A 225 27.03 0.96 27.94
C LEU A 225 27.77 0.81 29.28
N ASP A 226 28.70 1.70 29.58
CA ASP A 226 29.60 1.59 30.75
C ASP A 226 28.88 1.69 32.11
N GLY A 227 27.62 2.13 32.14
CA GLY A 227 26.81 2.30 33.35
C GLY A 227 25.85 1.16 33.69
N TYR A 228 25.65 0.18 32.81
CA TYR A 228 24.53 -0.78 32.94
C TYR A 228 24.99 -2.23 32.85
N GLY A 229 24.36 -3.09 33.64
CA GLY A 229 24.70 -4.52 33.67
C GLY A 229 24.27 -5.27 32.42
N ARG A 230 23.19 -4.81 31.78
CA ARG A 230 22.65 -5.38 30.54
C ARG A 230 21.91 -4.31 29.73
N THR A 231 22.17 -4.30 28.43
CA THR A 231 21.57 -3.34 27.50
C THR A 231 20.74 -4.05 26.45
N TRP A 232 19.51 -3.59 26.26
CA TRP A 232 18.59 -4.03 25.22
C TRP A 232 18.51 -2.95 24.14
N VAL A 233 18.86 -3.29 22.91
CA VAL A 233 18.79 -2.35 21.79
C VAL A 233 17.67 -2.75 20.85
N LEU A 234 16.62 -1.92 20.79
CA LEU A 234 15.46 -2.12 19.94
C LEU A 234 15.59 -1.26 18.69
N TYR A 235 16.04 -1.89 17.61
CA TYR A 235 16.01 -1.32 16.27
C TYR A 235 14.62 -1.55 15.65
N THR A 236 13.82 -0.49 15.55
CA THR A 236 12.51 -0.51 14.88
C THR A 236 12.62 -0.42 13.36
N SER A 237 13.72 -0.89 12.77
CA SER A 237 14.00 -0.82 11.34
C SER A 237 13.22 -1.86 10.54
N PHE A 238 11.93 -1.61 10.34
CA PHE A 238 11.28 -2.04 9.10
C PHE A 238 11.67 -1.05 8.00
N LEU A 239 12.90 -1.14 7.50
CA LEU A 239 13.31 -0.28 6.40
C LEU A 239 12.53 -0.67 5.13
N PRO A 240 11.85 0.28 4.47
CA PRO A 240 11.46 0.07 3.07
C PRO A 240 12.73 -0.08 2.22
N PRO A 241 12.63 -0.62 0.99
CA PRO A 241 13.78 -0.78 0.09
C PRO A 241 14.63 0.49 -0.02
N VAL A 242 15.94 0.31 -0.25
CA VAL A 242 16.99 1.35 -0.30
C VAL A 242 16.60 2.57 -1.17
N GLU A 243 15.75 2.35 -2.17
CA GLU A 243 15.18 3.37 -3.06
C GLU A 243 14.33 4.45 -2.36
N LEU A 244 13.82 4.18 -1.15
CA LEU A 244 13.04 5.11 -0.32
C LEU A 244 13.86 5.73 0.83
N GLN A 245 15.12 5.32 1.02
CA GLN A 245 16.02 5.91 2.01
C GLN A 245 16.61 7.25 1.53
N GLU A 246 17.05 7.32 0.26
CA GLU A 246 17.71 8.53 -0.28
C GLU A 246 16.87 9.83 -0.25
N PRO A 247 15.53 9.83 -0.39
CA PRO A 247 14.74 11.05 -0.26
C PRO A 247 14.56 11.49 1.20
N LEU A 248 14.54 10.55 2.15
CA LEU A 248 14.32 10.81 3.58
C LEU A 248 15.57 11.39 4.25
N ASP A 249 16.75 11.02 3.77
CA ASP A 249 18.04 11.57 4.23
C ASP A 249 18.26 13.03 3.82
N ARG A 250 17.46 13.55 2.87
CA ARG A 250 17.47 14.97 2.48
C ARG A 250 16.51 15.84 3.30
N TRP A 251 15.68 15.24 4.15
CA TRP A 251 14.59 15.91 4.88
C TRP A 251 14.82 15.97 6.39
N LEU A 252 15.89 15.35 6.87
CA LEU A 252 16.45 15.63 8.17
C LEU A 252 17.40 16.84 8.01
N PRO A 253 17.15 17.99 8.68
CA PRO A 253 18.23 18.93 8.92
C PRO A 253 19.37 18.28 9.71
#